data_AF-A0A5J4TI35-F1
#
_entry.id   AF-A0A5J4TI35-F1
#
_cell.length_a   1.000
_cell.length_b   1.000
_cell.length_c   1.000
_cell.angle_alpha   90.00
_cell.angle_beta   90.00
_cell.angle_gamma   90.00
#
_symmetry.space_group_name_H-M   'P 1'
#
loop_
_entity.id
_entity.type
_entity.pdbx_description
1 polymer ?
#
loop_
_entity_poly.entity_id
_entity_poly.type
_entity_poly.pdbx_seq_one_letter_code
_entity_poly.pdbx_strand_id
1 'polypeptide(L)'
;MNGIIHGDIKPENILLTKDFQVKLSDFGLTRKLQEGRGYTTNHGGTTYYLAPELLQSQSARGKRMQTIAADIWSFGILLYELLAQKHPFFNSDDIDLSPLEIYHRIIDEEPADLPDHYSKNLKRLIRQMLIKDAARRITAEAILEVHEVAISQTRN
;
A
#
# COMPACT_ATOMS: atom_id res chain seq x y z
N MET A 1 10.34 12.30 -7.80
CA MET A 1 10.69 10.87 -7.62
C MET A 1 11.46 10.32 -8.81
N ASN A 2 12.15 9.18 -8.65
CA ASN A 2 13.00 8.55 -9.69
C ASN A 2 12.26 7.61 -10.66
N GLY A 3 10.92 7.57 -10.59
CA GLY A 3 10.10 6.65 -11.39
C GLY A 3 10.37 5.18 -11.06
N ILE A 4 10.62 4.85 -9.80
CA ILE A 4 10.92 3.48 -9.34
C ILE A 4 9.70 2.93 -8.62
N ILE A 5 9.31 1.71 -8.98
CA ILE A 5 8.29 0.91 -8.31
C ILE A 5 9.01 -0.14 -7.48
N HIS A 6 8.65 -0.29 -6.20
CA HIS A 6 9.16 -1.32 -5.33
C HIS A 6 8.47 -2.66 -5.60
N GLY A 7 7.14 -2.66 -5.55
CA GLY A 7 6.28 -3.78 -5.96
C GLY A 7 6.07 -4.90 -4.93
N ASP A 8 6.56 -4.74 -3.71
CA ASP A 8 6.36 -5.67 -2.58
C ASP A 8 6.49 -4.94 -1.23
N ILE A 9 5.83 -3.80 -1.09
CA ILE A 9 5.82 -3.08 0.19
C ILE A 9 4.94 -3.87 1.17
N LYS A 10 5.56 -4.35 2.26
CA LYS A 10 4.94 -5.13 3.34
C LYS A 10 5.83 -5.11 4.59
N PRO A 11 5.30 -5.44 5.78
CA PRO A 11 6.07 -5.39 7.03
C PRO A 11 7.38 -6.17 7.00
N GLU A 12 7.44 -7.33 6.36
CA GLU A 12 8.65 -8.17 6.27
C GLU A 12 9.79 -7.49 5.51
N ASN A 13 9.46 -6.53 4.64
CA ASN A 13 10.42 -5.76 3.85
C ASN A 13 10.76 -4.40 4.49
N ILE A 14 10.30 -4.15 5.72
CA ILE A 14 10.66 -2.97 6.51
C ILE A 14 11.66 -3.38 7.60
N LEU A 15 12.88 -2.88 7.49
CA LEU A 15 13.96 -3.14 8.44
C LEU A 15 14.11 -1.98 9.42
N LEU A 16 14.44 -2.32 10.67
CA LEU A 16 14.83 -1.37 11.70
C LEU A 16 16.31 -1.54 11.98
N THR A 17 17.10 -0.47 11.82
CA THR A 17 18.51 -0.49 12.18
C THR A 17 18.69 -0.43 13.70
N LYS A 18 19.90 -0.74 14.17
CA LYS A 18 20.30 -0.58 15.58
C LYS A 18 20.06 0.84 16.14
N ASP A 19 20.08 1.85 15.26
CA ASP A 19 19.90 3.26 15.59
C ASP A 19 18.44 3.71 15.39
N PHE A 20 17.51 2.76 15.42
CA PHE A 20 16.07 2.94 15.24
C PHE A 20 15.67 3.63 13.93
N GLN A 21 16.48 3.49 12.88
CA GLN A 21 16.15 4.03 11.56
C GLN A 21 15.38 2.99 10.74
N VAL A 22 14.27 3.42 10.14
CA VAL A 22 13.45 2.58 9.27
C VAL A 22 14.04 2.58 7.86
N LYS A 23 14.21 1.40 7.27
CA LYS A 23 14.72 1.22 5.90
C LYS A 23 13.88 0.20 5.14
N LEU A 24 13.59 0.51 3.89
CA LEU A 24 12.95 -0.42 2.95
C LEU A 24 14.00 -1.41 2.40
N SER A 25 13.64 -2.68 2.29
CA SER A 25 14.49 -3.76 1.78
C SER A 25 13.77 -4.62 0.73
N ASP A 26 14.48 -5.62 0.21
CA ASP A 26 14.00 -6.56 -0.81
C ASP A 26 13.51 -5.90 -2.11
N PHE A 27 14.51 -5.48 -2.90
CA PHE A 27 14.30 -4.87 -4.21
C PHE A 27 14.15 -5.92 -5.34
N GLY A 28 13.86 -7.19 -5.03
CA GLY A 28 13.76 -8.27 -6.03
C GLY A 28 12.68 -8.01 -7.10
N LEU A 29 11.58 -7.37 -6.69
CA LEU A 29 10.49 -6.95 -7.59
C LEU A 29 10.63 -5.50 -8.09
N THR A 30 11.67 -4.78 -7.66
CA THR A 30 11.82 -3.35 -7.98
C THR A 30 12.12 -3.13 -9.46
N ARG A 31 11.44 -2.18 -10.08
CA ARG A 31 11.64 -1.82 -11.49
C ARG A 31 11.58 -0.31 -11.68
N LYS A 32 12.41 0.22 -12.58
CA LYS A 32 12.31 1.60 -13.06
C LYS A 32 11.28 1.65 -14.18
N LEU A 33 10.31 2.54 -14.07
CA LEU A 33 9.36 2.86 -15.14
C LEU A 33 10.15 3.33 -16.37
N GLN A 34 9.98 2.65 -17.49
CA GLN A 34 10.33 3.20 -18.79
C GLN A 34 9.19 4.14 -19.21
N GLU A 35 9.52 5.28 -19.81
CA GLU A 35 8.54 6.31 -20.19
C GLU A 35 7.33 5.69 -20.89
N GLY A 36 6.14 5.93 -20.32
CA GLY A 36 4.86 5.54 -20.91
C GLY A 36 4.41 4.08 -20.73
N ARG A 37 5.09 3.25 -19.92
CA ARG A 37 4.65 1.84 -19.70
C ARG A 37 4.68 1.41 -18.24
N GLY A 38 3.55 0.90 -17.75
CA GLY A 38 3.50 0.11 -16.50
C GLY A 38 4.11 -1.28 -16.68
N TYR A 39 4.51 -1.91 -15.58
CA TYR A 39 5.19 -3.21 -15.62
C TYR A 39 4.21 -4.36 -15.49
N THR A 40 4.31 -5.36 -16.37
CA THR A 40 3.55 -6.61 -16.29
C THR A 40 4.30 -7.66 -15.48
N THR A 41 3.71 -8.17 -14.40
CA THR A 41 4.21 -9.37 -13.69
C THR A 41 3.11 -10.44 -13.56
N ASN A 42 3.52 -11.71 -13.60
CA ASN A 42 2.64 -12.85 -13.38
C ASN A 42 2.69 -13.38 -11.93
N HIS A 43 3.71 -13.00 -11.14
CA HIS A 43 4.02 -13.67 -9.85
C HIS A 43 4.66 -12.74 -8.79
N GLY A 44 4.23 -11.48 -8.70
CA GLY A 44 4.76 -10.52 -7.74
C GLY A 44 3.75 -10.07 -6.69
N GLY A 45 4.24 -9.81 -5.47
CA GLY A 45 3.50 -9.23 -4.35
C GLY A 45 2.88 -10.25 -3.40
N THR A 46 2.76 -9.86 -2.13
CA THR A 46 2.02 -10.62 -1.12
C THR A 46 0.53 -10.28 -1.19
N THR A 47 -0.32 -11.29 -1.36
CA THR A 47 -1.79 -11.21 -1.59
C THR A 47 -2.49 -10.09 -0.83
N TYR A 48 -2.20 -9.96 0.47
CA TYR A 48 -2.88 -9.05 1.39
C TYR A 48 -2.57 -7.55 1.12
N TYR A 49 -1.44 -7.24 0.49
CA TYR A 49 -1.00 -5.87 0.23
C TYR A 49 -1.26 -5.42 -1.21
N LEU A 50 -1.85 -6.27 -2.04
CA LEU A 50 -2.10 -5.96 -3.46
C LEU A 50 -3.22 -4.93 -3.61
N ALA A 51 -2.97 -3.94 -4.46
CA ALA A 51 -3.96 -2.94 -4.84
C ALA A 51 -5.09 -3.55 -5.69
N PRO A 52 -6.34 -3.05 -5.58
CA PRO A 52 -7.51 -3.64 -6.25
C PRO A 52 -7.36 -3.72 -7.77
N GLU A 53 -6.70 -2.76 -8.40
CA GLU A 53 -6.44 -2.77 -9.84
C GLU A 53 -5.54 -3.93 -10.30
N LEU A 54 -4.71 -4.48 -9.41
CA LEU A 54 -3.85 -5.65 -9.68
C LEU A 54 -4.60 -6.97 -9.49
N LEU A 55 -5.74 -6.94 -8.79
CA LEU A 55 -6.59 -8.11 -8.56
C LEU A 55 -7.65 -8.24 -9.65
N GLN A 56 -8.22 -7.12 -10.10
CA GLN A 56 -9.23 -7.09 -11.17
C GLN A 56 -8.65 -7.44 -12.56
N SER A 57 -7.37 -7.20 -12.81
CA SER A 57 -6.75 -7.38 -14.14
C SER A 57 -6.57 -8.85 -14.58
N GLN A 58 -7.06 -9.82 -13.80
CA GLN A 58 -7.05 -11.24 -14.17
C GLN A 58 -7.89 -11.56 -15.41
N SER A 59 -8.84 -10.69 -15.81
CA SER A 59 -9.88 -11.06 -16.78
C SER A 59 -9.49 -10.96 -18.28
N ALA A 60 -8.43 -10.24 -18.67
CA ALA A 60 -8.22 -9.95 -20.11
C ALA A 60 -6.93 -10.49 -20.73
N ARG A 61 -5.91 -10.85 -19.94
CA ARG A 61 -4.64 -11.43 -20.45
C ARG A 61 -3.66 -11.91 -19.37
N GLY A 62 -4.08 -12.06 -18.11
CA GLY A 62 -3.23 -12.52 -17.01
C GLY A 62 -2.08 -11.58 -16.63
N LYS A 63 -2.13 -10.31 -17.03
CA LYS A 63 -1.06 -9.33 -16.83
C LYS A 63 -1.45 -8.35 -15.71
N ARG A 64 -0.71 -8.36 -14.59
CA ARG A 64 -0.84 -7.34 -13.53
C ARG A 64 0.02 -6.15 -13.89
N MET A 65 -0.57 -4.98 -14.06
CA MET A 65 0.17 -3.76 -14.36
C MET A 65 0.52 -3.01 -13.07
N GLN A 66 1.73 -3.22 -12.57
CA GLN A 66 2.21 -2.56 -11.36
C GLN A 66 2.53 -1.09 -11.64
N THR A 67 2.16 -0.23 -10.69
CA THR A 67 2.28 1.23 -10.77
C THR A 67 2.80 1.80 -9.46
N ILE A 68 3.27 3.05 -9.46
CA ILE A 68 3.63 3.77 -8.23
C ILE A 68 2.41 3.89 -7.30
N ALA A 69 1.21 4.08 -7.87
CA ALA A 69 -0.03 4.12 -7.07
C ALA A 69 -0.26 2.80 -6.33
N ALA A 70 0.07 1.64 -6.93
CA ALA A 70 -0.05 0.35 -6.26
C ALA A 70 0.88 0.26 -5.03
N ASP A 71 2.09 0.79 -5.10
CA ASP A 71 2.98 0.89 -3.93
C ASP A 71 2.37 1.78 -2.82
N ILE A 72 1.69 2.88 -3.18
CA ILE A 72 0.99 3.72 -2.19
C ILE A 72 -0.12 2.95 -1.48
N TRP A 73 -0.86 2.11 -2.21
CA TRP A 73 -1.87 1.25 -1.60
C TRP A 73 -1.23 0.29 -0.60
N SER A 74 -0.20 -0.46 -1.03
CA SER A 74 0.50 -1.41 -0.17
C SER A 74 1.08 -0.73 1.08
N PHE A 75 1.61 0.48 0.93
CA PHE A 75 2.07 1.29 2.05
C PHE A 75 0.92 1.74 2.97
N GLY A 76 -0.26 2.06 2.42
CA GLY A 76 -1.46 2.37 3.19
C GLY A 76 -1.95 1.21 4.04
N ILE A 77 -1.94 -0.02 3.49
CA ILE A 77 -2.28 -1.24 4.24
C ILE A 77 -1.28 -1.44 5.38
N LEU A 78 0.02 -1.35 5.09
CA LEU A 78 1.09 -1.49 6.07
C LEU A 78 0.95 -0.49 7.22
N LEU A 79 0.74 0.80 6.92
CA LEU A 79 0.55 1.82 7.95
C LEU A 79 -0.72 1.59 8.76
N TYR A 80 -1.81 1.18 8.11
CA TYR A 80 -3.04 0.84 8.82
C TYR A 80 -2.78 -0.30 9.80
N GLU A 81 -2.15 -1.39 9.37
CA GLU A 81 -1.84 -2.52 10.24
C GLU A 81 -0.94 -2.14 11.41
N LEU A 82 0.07 -1.31 11.17
CA LEU A 82 0.94 -0.82 12.24
C LEU A 82 0.15 -0.08 13.32
N LEU A 83 -0.85 0.71 12.94
CA LEU A 83 -1.63 1.54 13.84
C LEU A 83 -2.79 0.76 14.49
N ALA A 84 -3.54 -0.01 13.70
CA ALA A 84 -4.72 -0.72 14.16
C ALA A 84 -4.43 -2.12 14.70
N GLN A 85 -3.20 -2.63 14.50
CA GLN A 85 -2.78 -4.00 14.86
C GLN A 85 -3.63 -5.09 14.18
N LYS A 86 -4.29 -4.75 13.07
CA LYS A 86 -5.08 -5.65 12.23
C LYS A 86 -5.16 -5.14 10.80
N HIS A 87 -5.40 -6.04 9.85
CA HIS A 87 -5.60 -5.68 8.45
C HIS A 87 -6.93 -4.92 8.25
N PRO A 88 -7.00 -3.89 7.37
CA PRO A 88 -8.20 -3.06 7.22
C PRO A 88 -9.41 -3.78 6.63
N PHE A 89 -9.21 -4.94 6.01
CA PHE A 89 -10.28 -5.77 5.43
C PHE A 89 -10.60 -7.01 6.26
N PHE A 90 -10.04 -7.12 7.47
CA PHE A 90 -10.29 -8.24 8.38
C PHE A 90 -11.23 -7.79 9.50
N ASN A 91 -12.25 -8.59 9.73
CA ASN A 91 -13.18 -8.53 10.84
C ASN A 91 -12.59 -9.24 12.06
N SER A 92 -13.11 -8.94 13.25
CA SER A 92 -12.64 -9.53 14.51
C SER A 92 -12.83 -11.04 14.59
N ASP A 93 -13.82 -11.56 13.86
CA ASP A 93 -14.29 -12.94 13.98
C ASP A 93 -13.79 -13.81 12.83
N ASP A 94 -12.96 -13.25 11.95
CA ASP A 94 -12.38 -13.98 10.84
C ASP A 94 -11.34 -14.99 11.32
N ILE A 95 -11.51 -16.25 10.92
CA ILE A 95 -10.59 -17.34 11.18
C ILE A 95 -10.24 -17.97 9.83
N ASP A 96 -8.95 -18.02 9.49
CA ASP A 96 -8.42 -18.66 8.27
C ASP A 96 -9.07 -18.19 6.95
N LEU A 97 -9.09 -16.87 6.72
CA LEU A 97 -9.58 -16.31 5.46
C LEU A 97 -8.75 -16.80 4.27
N SER A 98 -9.45 -17.30 3.24
CA SER A 98 -8.80 -17.70 2.00
C SER A 98 -8.30 -16.47 1.22
N PRO A 99 -7.25 -16.60 0.41
CA PRO A 99 -6.78 -15.53 -0.46
C PRO A 99 -7.86 -14.95 -1.38
N LEU A 100 -8.82 -15.77 -1.82
CA LEU A 100 -9.91 -15.33 -2.71
C LEU A 100 -10.93 -14.45 -1.97
N GLU A 101 -11.25 -14.78 -0.72
CA GLU A 101 -12.14 -13.93 0.09
C GLU A 101 -11.52 -12.56 0.33
N ILE A 102 -10.22 -12.50 0.63
CA ILE A 102 -9.52 -11.22 0.76
C ILE A 102 -9.55 -10.42 -0.54
N TYR A 103 -9.37 -11.07 -1.70
CA TYR A 103 -9.48 -10.36 -2.97
C TYR A 103 -10.84 -9.72 -3.16
N HIS A 104 -11.91 -10.46 -2.86
CA HIS A 104 -13.27 -9.91 -2.92
C HIS A 104 -13.43 -8.72 -1.98
N ARG A 105 -12.98 -8.80 -0.73
CA ARG A 105 -13.07 -7.65 0.19
C ARG A 105 -12.27 -6.45 -0.30
N ILE A 106 -11.04 -6.65 -0.75
CA ILE A 106 -10.20 -5.58 -1.31
C ILE A 106 -10.86 -4.93 -2.53
N ILE A 107 -11.54 -5.70 -3.37
CA ILE A 107 -12.19 -5.20 -4.58
C ILE A 107 -13.54 -4.55 -4.28
N ASP A 108 -14.37 -5.17 -3.46
CA ASP A 108 -15.80 -4.88 -3.33
C ASP A 108 -16.16 -4.07 -2.06
N GLU A 109 -15.35 -4.14 -0.99
CA GLU A 109 -15.65 -3.52 0.31
C GLU A 109 -14.78 -2.29 0.59
N GLU A 110 -15.25 -1.37 1.43
CA GLU A 110 -14.41 -0.25 1.90
C GLU A 110 -13.51 -0.67 3.06
N PRO A 111 -12.28 -0.15 3.17
CA PRO A 111 -11.39 -0.45 4.29
C PRO A 111 -12.01 0.07 5.60
N ALA A 112 -11.78 -0.68 6.68
CA ALA A 112 -12.17 -0.22 8.02
C ALA A 112 -11.47 1.10 8.38
N ASP A 113 -12.13 1.88 9.23
CA ASP A 113 -11.56 3.12 9.75
C ASP A 113 -10.59 2.85 10.90
N LEU A 114 -9.54 3.67 10.97
CA LEU A 114 -8.66 3.68 12.14
C LEU A 114 -9.45 4.04 13.42
N PRO A 115 -9.04 3.50 14.59
CA PRO A 115 -9.64 3.82 15.89
C PRO A 115 -9.78 5.31 16.21
N ASP A 116 -10.78 5.67 17.00
CA ASP A 116 -11.16 7.06 17.29
C ASP A 116 -10.16 7.90 18.08
N HIS A 117 -9.19 7.26 18.73
CA HIS A 117 -8.11 7.99 19.40
C HIS A 117 -7.08 8.59 18.43
N TYR A 118 -7.08 8.20 17.15
CA TYR A 118 -6.19 8.78 16.13
C TYR A 118 -6.73 10.10 15.56
N SER A 119 -5.82 10.98 15.18
CA SER A 119 -6.15 12.31 14.63
C SER A 119 -6.94 12.21 13.33
N LYS A 120 -7.84 13.16 13.08
CA LYS A 120 -8.59 13.25 11.82
C LYS A 120 -7.67 13.33 10.60
N ASN A 121 -6.51 13.97 10.74
CA ASN A 121 -5.53 14.10 9.67
C ASN A 121 -4.89 12.76 9.31
N LEU A 122 -4.47 11.97 10.30
CA LEU A 122 -3.91 10.63 10.09
C LEU A 122 -4.95 9.71 9.46
N LYS A 123 -6.18 9.70 9.99
CA LYS A 123 -7.30 8.93 9.40
C LYS A 123 -7.53 9.32 7.94
N ARG A 124 -7.52 10.62 7.63
CA ARG A 124 -7.70 11.12 6.26
C ARG A 124 -6.55 10.70 5.34
N LEU A 125 -5.30 10.77 5.80
CA LEU A 125 -4.14 10.36 5.02
C LEU A 125 -4.22 8.87 4.63
N ILE A 126 -4.50 8.00 5.60
CA ILE A 126 -4.65 6.56 5.33
C ILE A 126 -5.81 6.29 4.36
N ARG A 127 -6.97 6.94 4.52
CA ARG A 127 -8.07 6.82 3.56
C ARG A 127 -7.68 7.26 2.15
N GLN A 128 -6.89 8.33 2.01
CA GLN A 128 -6.41 8.81 0.71
C GLN A 128 -5.42 7.84 0.04
N MET A 129 -4.65 7.09 0.83
CA MET A 129 -3.76 6.02 0.35
C MET A 129 -4.54 4.77 -0.07
N LEU A 130 -5.66 4.49 0.59
CA LEU A 130 -6.53 3.33 0.34
C LEU A 130 -7.72 3.64 -0.60
N ILE A 131 -7.62 4.69 -1.42
CA ILE A 131 -8.59 4.92 -2.51
C ILE A 131 -8.41 3.81 -3.57
N LYS A 132 -9.52 3.14 -3.91
CA LYS A 132 -9.53 2.03 -4.87
C LYS A 132 -9.13 2.46 -6.28
N ASP A 133 -9.65 3.59 -6.75
CA ASP A 133 -9.25 4.17 -8.03
C ASP A 133 -7.81 4.71 -7.96
N ALA A 134 -6.89 4.00 -8.61
CA ALA A 134 -5.47 4.32 -8.63
C ALA A 134 -5.16 5.74 -9.15
N ALA A 135 -6.00 6.31 -10.02
CA ALA A 135 -5.80 7.65 -10.55
C ALA A 135 -6.18 8.76 -9.55
N ARG A 136 -7.02 8.43 -8.57
CA ARG A 136 -7.46 9.34 -7.50
C ARG A 136 -6.72 9.14 -6.18
N ARG A 137 -5.92 8.08 -6.08
CA ARG A 137 -5.08 7.76 -4.93
C ARG A 137 -4.00 8.83 -4.73
N ILE A 138 -3.75 9.22 -3.49
CA ILE A 138 -2.73 10.23 -3.18
C ILE A 138 -1.35 9.79 -3.68
N THR A 139 -0.55 10.73 -4.20
CA THR A 139 0.83 10.45 -4.62
C THR A 139 1.79 10.60 -3.45
N ALA A 140 2.95 9.95 -3.49
CA ALA A 140 3.92 10.14 -2.41
C ALA A 140 4.49 11.58 -2.38
N GLU A 141 4.48 12.34 -3.49
CA GLU A 141 4.77 13.78 -3.47
C GLU A 141 3.77 14.52 -2.58
N ALA A 142 2.47 14.28 -2.79
CA ALA A 142 1.43 14.91 -1.98
C ALA A 142 1.45 14.44 -0.51
N ILE A 143 1.84 13.18 -0.24
CA ILE A 143 2.05 12.69 1.14
C ILE A 143 3.15 13.49 1.83
N LEU A 144 4.27 13.76 1.15
CA LEU A 144 5.39 14.51 1.72
C LEU A 144 5.04 15.98 2.02
N GLU A 145 4.06 16.54 1.32
CA GLU A 145 3.53 17.89 1.54
C GLU A 145 2.51 17.97 2.69
N VAL A 146 2.01 16.83 3.19
CA VAL A 146 1.13 16.83 4.36
C VAL A 146 1.87 17.45 5.54
N HIS A 147 1.32 18.52 6.12
CA HIS A 147 1.98 19.32 7.15
C HIS A 147 2.64 18.48 8.26
N GLU A 148 1.93 17.48 8.80
CA GLU A 148 2.44 16.59 9.85
C GLU A 148 3.65 15.73 9.42
N VAL A 149 3.72 15.39 8.13
CA VAL A 149 4.86 14.66 7.53
C VAL A 149 5.99 15.63 7.21
N ALA A 150 5.70 16.80 6.65
CA ALA A 150 6.71 17.80 6.29
C ALA A 150 7.52 18.29 7.51
N ILE A 151 6.86 18.50 8.66
CA ILE A 151 7.53 18.94 9.89
C ILE A 151 8.40 17.85 10.53
N SER A 152 8.18 16.57 10.22
CA SER A 152 9.03 15.48 10.76
C SER A 152 10.33 15.34 9.96
N GLN A 153 10.32 15.71 8.67
CA GLN A 153 11.51 15.70 7.81
C GLN A 153 12.54 16.78 8.17
N THR A 154 12.10 17.87 8.81
CA THR A 154 12.97 19.00 9.21
C THR A 154 13.61 18.82 10.59
N ARG A 155 13.29 17.73 11.29
CA ARG A 155 13.81 17.41 12.63
C ARG A 155 14.96 16.40 12.64
N ASN A 156 15.41 15.92 11.47
CA ASN A 156 16.53 14.99 11.31
C ASN A 156 17.76 15.70 10.73
#